data_AF-A0A916SVU6-F1
#
_entry.id   AF-A0A916SVU6-F1
#
_cell.length_a   1.000
_cell.length_b   1.000
_cell.length_c   1.000
_cell.angle_alpha   90.00
_cell.angle_beta   90.00
_cell.angle_gamma   90.00
#
_symmetry.space_group_name_H-M   'P 1'
#
loop_
_entity.id
_entity.type
_entity.pdbx_description
1 polymer ?
#
loop_
_entity_poly.entity_id
_entity_poly.type
_entity_poly.pdbx_seq_one_letter_code
_entity_poly.pdbx_strand_id
1 'polypeptide(L)'
;MLAVFAHPDDEVFCAGGTIARWVRAGAEVTVVSATHGEAGQIRDVRVATRHTLGEIRETELRLSCRRLGVSTVRCWDYLDGTLADADFDRLVDRVAQMMREFRPETVISFGPDGGYGHPDHVTISAATTAAWRRTDPAARLLQAHFPNRDTLLMDRLASWLTTRSDRFAGSSDYVHALLLVVKEAGTMRYLSDHEQVQWYPAGSCVVEQGEAASELFIILSGFAEVWQDDGRGSRRRLRTVGPGEFFGELGVAGNRPRSADVVALESLTCLVLSRGAPTKFAGRGAGARLVGPASPALNGDEAHPDMPLDAPETSPDEPGVLESDVSDVIAQKVAALCAYRTQLPLEPDMFPAQVLTEIFGRECFIEVPAIATNDTAAVHRSRPAHARDFATLGSAVEVRQ
;
A
#
# COMPACT_ATOMS: atom_id res chain seq x y z
N MET A 1 -1.65 -24.88 -3.85
CA MET A 1 -1.64 -23.58 -4.57
C MET A 1 -0.24 -23.24 -5.06
N LEU A 2 -0.13 -22.71 -6.27
CA LEU A 2 1.10 -22.13 -6.82
C LEU A 2 0.93 -20.61 -6.95
N ALA A 3 1.78 -19.81 -6.31
CA ALA A 3 1.78 -18.36 -6.45
C ALA A 3 3.05 -17.92 -7.22
N VAL A 4 2.88 -17.13 -8.29
CA VAL A 4 3.95 -16.76 -9.21
C VAL A 4 4.01 -15.24 -9.38
N PHE A 5 5.10 -14.64 -8.90
CA PHE A 5 5.32 -13.19 -8.87
C PHE A 5 6.69 -12.79 -9.42
N ALA A 6 6.91 -11.49 -9.57
CA ALA A 6 8.11 -10.95 -10.19
C ALA A 6 9.26 -10.80 -9.20
N HIS A 7 8.96 -10.27 -8.00
CA HIS A 7 9.95 -9.80 -7.03
C HIS A 7 9.70 -10.34 -5.62
N PRO A 8 10.73 -10.37 -4.76
CA PRO A 8 10.59 -10.65 -3.33
C PRO A 8 9.80 -9.56 -2.58
N ASP A 9 8.53 -9.83 -2.23
CA ASP A 9 7.54 -9.03 -1.46
C ASP A 9 6.15 -9.04 -2.08
N ASP A 10 6.09 -9.19 -3.41
CA ASP A 10 4.85 -9.30 -4.15
C ASP A 10 3.90 -10.35 -3.54
N GLU A 11 4.45 -11.48 -3.06
CA GLU A 11 3.63 -12.57 -2.54
C GLU A 11 2.83 -12.17 -1.31
N VAL A 12 3.42 -11.35 -0.44
CA VAL A 12 2.79 -10.97 0.83
C VAL A 12 1.82 -9.81 0.65
N PHE A 13 2.11 -8.89 -0.28
CA PHE A 13 1.19 -7.82 -0.64
C PHE A 13 -0.02 -8.35 -1.40
N CYS A 14 0.20 -9.14 -2.46
CA CYS A 14 -0.88 -9.65 -3.31
C CYS A 14 -1.75 -10.69 -2.60
N ALA A 15 -1.16 -11.61 -1.83
CA ALA A 15 -1.86 -12.81 -1.37
C ALA A 15 -1.40 -13.33 0.00
N GLY A 16 -0.66 -12.56 0.80
CA GLY A 16 -0.04 -13.06 2.03
C GLY A 16 -1.03 -13.66 3.03
N GLY A 17 -2.19 -13.01 3.22
CA GLY A 17 -3.25 -13.50 4.08
C GLY A 17 -3.95 -14.72 3.53
N THR A 18 -4.23 -14.74 2.22
CA THR A 18 -4.82 -15.89 1.52
C THR A 18 -3.90 -17.10 1.59
N ILE A 19 -2.59 -16.91 1.38
CA ILE A 19 -1.55 -17.93 1.58
C ILE A 19 -1.63 -18.49 3.00
N ALA A 20 -1.58 -17.63 4.02
CA ALA A 20 -1.60 -18.05 5.42
C ALA A 20 -2.87 -18.84 5.77
N ARG A 21 -4.04 -18.40 5.31
CA ARG A 21 -5.31 -19.12 5.54
C ARG A 21 -5.30 -20.50 4.89
N TRP A 22 -4.83 -20.61 3.66
CA TRP A 22 -4.81 -21.89 2.94
C TRP A 22 -3.79 -22.87 3.54
N VAL A 23 -2.61 -22.39 3.93
CA VAL A 23 -1.65 -23.20 4.69
C VAL A 23 -2.27 -23.70 6.00
N ARG A 24 -2.95 -22.82 6.76
CA ARG A 24 -3.64 -23.20 8.01
C ARG A 24 -4.74 -24.23 7.77
N ALA A 25 -5.38 -24.20 6.61
CA ALA A 25 -6.37 -25.20 6.17
C ALA A 25 -5.74 -26.51 5.66
N GLY A 26 -4.41 -26.63 5.66
CA GLY A 26 -3.67 -27.83 5.24
C GLY A 26 -3.29 -27.86 3.76
N ALA A 27 -3.48 -26.77 3.02
CA ALA A 27 -3.09 -26.71 1.62
C ALA A 27 -1.56 -26.65 1.48
N GLU A 28 -1.02 -27.41 0.53
CA GLU A 28 0.37 -27.27 0.12
C GLU A 28 0.52 -26.02 -0.75
N VAL A 29 1.49 -25.17 -0.43
CA VAL A 29 1.74 -23.89 -1.13
C VAL A 29 3.16 -23.82 -1.63
N THR A 30 3.32 -23.46 -2.90
CA THR A 30 4.60 -23.06 -3.50
C THR A 30 4.54 -21.60 -3.90
N VAL A 31 5.54 -20.81 -3.49
CA VAL A 31 5.73 -19.42 -3.91
C VAL A 31 6.93 -19.33 -4.85
N VAL A 32 6.77 -18.59 -5.94
CA VAL A 32 7.81 -18.29 -6.92
C VAL A 32 7.99 -16.78 -7.03
N SER A 33 9.24 -16.33 -6.93
CA SER A 33 9.67 -15.01 -7.38
C SER A 33 10.60 -15.19 -8.59
N ALA A 34 10.33 -14.47 -9.67
CA ALA A 34 11.08 -14.60 -10.92
C ALA A 34 12.49 -13.98 -10.84
N THR A 35 12.68 -13.00 -9.98
CA THR A 35 13.93 -12.24 -9.84
C THR A 35 14.35 -12.17 -8.36
N HIS A 36 15.55 -11.64 -8.10
CA HIS A 36 16.00 -11.38 -6.73
C HIS A 36 15.64 -9.98 -6.22
N GLY A 37 14.98 -9.15 -7.04
CA GLY A 37 14.64 -7.77 -6.67
C GLY A 37 15.87 -6.85 -6.53
N GLU A 38 16.97 -7.19 -7.20
CA GLU A 38 18.28 -6.56 -7.04
C GLU A 38 18.39 -5.18 -7.69
N ALA A 39 17.42 -4.73 -8.49
CA ALA A 39 17.34 -3.37 -9.04
C ALA A 39 16.52 -2.43 -8.14
N GLY A 40 15.71 -2.98 -7.22
CA GLY A 40 14.90 -2.23 -6.26
C GLY A 40 15.68 -1.23 -5.38
N GLN A 41 14.96 -0.25 -4.85
CA GLN A 41 15.51 0.76 -3.92
C GLN A 41 15.79 0.15 -2.55
N ILE A 42 16.89 0.57 -1.92
CA ILE A 42 17.22 0.18 -0.54
C ILE A 42 16.62 1.22 0.39
N ARG A 43 15.53 0.88 1.08
CA ARG A 43 14.81 1.80 1.98
C ARG A 43 15.49 1.90 3.35
N ASP A 44 16.17 0.83 3.79
CA ASP A 44 17.05 0.86 4.96
C ASP A 44 18.49 0.48 4.57
N VAL A 45 19.36 1.48 4.48
CA VAL A 45 20.78 1.30 4.10
C VAL A 45 21.60 0.56 5.17
N ARG A 46 21.06 0.37 6.37
CA ARG A 46 21.73 -0.39 7.44
C ARG A 46 21.71 -1.88 7.17
N VAL A 47 20.77 -2.37 6.34
CA VAL A 47 20.57 -3.81 6.11
C VAL A 47 21.18 -4.32 4.82
N ALA A 48 21.33 -3.49 3.77
CA ALA A 48 21.79 -3.93 2.46
C ALA A 48 22.61 -2.87 1.71
N THR A 49 23.38 -3.33 0.72
CA THR A 49 24.07 -2.51 -0.28
C THR A 49 23.57 -2.86 -1.68
N ARG A 50 23.91 -2.06 -2.70
CA ARG A 50 23.52 -2.36 -4.08
C ARG A 50 23.96 -3.76 -4.52
N HIS A 51 25.15 -4.19 -4.12
CA HIS A 51 25.73 -5.49 -4.49
C HIS A 51 25.13 -6.67 -3.71
N THR A 52 24.65 -6.43 -2.49
CA THR A 52 24.12 -7.48 -1.62
C THR A 52 22.59 -7.55 -1.64
N LEU A 53 21.89 -6.63 -2.31
CA LEU A 53 20.43 -6.53 -2.19
C LEU A 53 19.72 -7.81 -2.63
N GLY A 54 20.10 -8.40 -3.78
CA GLY A 54 19.43 -9.60 -4.29
C GLY A 54 19.49 -10.77 -3.31
N GLU A 55 20.68 -11.08 -2.81
CA GLU A 55 20.89 -12.16 -1.82
C GLU A 55 20.11 -11.92 -0.52
N ILE A 56 20.05 -10.65 -0.08
CA ILE A 56 19.30 -10.27 1.12
C ILE A 56 17.80 -10.41 0.86
N ARG A 57 17.26 -9.88 -0.24
CA ARG A 57 15.84 -9.99 -0.59
C ARG A 57 15.39 -11.43 -0.80
N GLU A 58 16.24 -12.30 -1.34
CA GLU A 58 15.95 -13.73 -1.39
C GLU A 58 15.84 -14.35 0.01
N THR A 59 16.70 -13.91 0.94
CA THR A 59 16.64 -14.32 2.35
C THR A 59 15.37 -13.81 3.04
N GLU A 60 14.98 -12.55 2.75
CA GLU A 60 13.74 -11.94 3.22
C GLU A 60 12.51 -12.67 2.67
N LEU A 61 12.48 -13.03 1.39
CA LEU A 61 11.43 -13.84 0.77
C LEU A 61 11.25 -15.17 1.47
N ARG A 62 12.36 -15.89 1.70
CA ARG A 62 12.30 -17.16 2.44
C ARG A 62 11.80 -16.96 3.86
N LEU A 63 12.16 -15.87 4.54
CA LEU A 63 11.68 -15.56 5.88
C LEU A 63 10.19 -15.21 5.89
N SER A 64 9.72 -14.37 4.96
CA SER A 64 8.31 -14.03 4.75
C SER A 64 7.49 -15.30 4.55
N CYS A 65 7.88 -16.12 3.57
CA CYS A 65 7.22 -17.39 3.26
C CYS A 65 7.20 -18.35 4.46
N ARG A 66 8.29 -18.45 5.24
CA ARG A 66 8.29 -19.24 6.48
C ARG A 66 7.28 -18.73 7.51
N ARG A 67 7.14 -17.41 7.66
CA ARG A 67 6.15 -16.80 8.57
C ARG A 67 4.72 -17.08 8.11
N LEU A 68 4.49 -17.15 6.80
CA LEU A 68 3.20 -17.56 6.21
C LEU A 68 2.96 -19.09 6.26
N GLY A 69 3.99 -19.88 6.60
CA GLY A 69 3.94 -21.34 6.67
C GLY A 69 4.08 -22.06 5.31
N VAL A 70 4.58 -21.36 4.29
CA VAL A 70 4.83 -21.91 2.95
C VAL A 70 5.95 -22.96 3.01
N SER A 71 5.71 -24.12 2.39
CA SER A 71 6.64 -25.26 2.40
C SER A 71 7.74 -25.14 1.34
N THR A 72 7.43 -24.55 0.18
CA THR A 72 8.36 -24.47 -0.96
C THR A 72 8.44 -23.05 -1.51
N VAL A 73 9.67 -22.53 -1.60
CA VAL A 73 9.97 -21.21 -2.15
C VAL A 73 10.99 -21.37 -3.28
N ARG A 74 10.72 -20.74 -4.42
CA ARG A 74 11.67 -20.64 -5.55
C ARG A 74 11.93 -19.17 -5.84
N CYS A 75 13.20 -18.80 -5.90
CA CYS A 75 13.64 -17.55 -6.50
C CYS A 75 14.45 -17.93 -7.75
N TRP A 76 14.12 -17.33 -8.89
CA TRP A 76 14.82 -17.56 -10.15
C TRP A 76 15.82 -16.44 -10.43
N ASP A 77 16.73 -16.69 -11.37
CA ASP A 77 17.83 -15.79 -11.69
C ASP A 77 17.54 -14.88 -12.90
N TYR A 78 16.27 -14.53 -13.13
CA TYR A 78 15.97 -13.46 -14.09
C TYR A 78 16.36 -12.12 -13.46
N LEU A 79 16.88 -11.23 -14.30
CA LEU A 79 17.36 -9.92 -13.85
C LEU A 79 16.19 -8.97 -13.58
N ASP A 80 16.16 -8.41 -12.39
CA ASP A 80 15.17 -7.42 -11.96
C ASP A 80 15.15 -6.18 -12.89
N GLY A 81 13.95 -5.77 -13.31
CA GLY A 81 13.68 -4.65 -14.21
C GLY A 81 13.78 -4.99 -15.69
N THR A 82 14.12 -6.24 -16.04
CA THR A 82 14.38 -6.66 -17.42
C THR A 82 13.63 -7.94 -17.81
N LEU A 83 12.66 -8.39 -17.01
CA LEU A 83 11.92 -9.61 -17.31
C LEU A 83 11.16 -9.48 -18.64
N ALA A 84 10.74 -8.27 -19.01
CA ALA A 84 10.14 -7.95 -20.30
C ALA A 84 11.06 -8.20 -21.51
N ASP A 85 12.38 -8.16 -21.30
CA ASP A 85 13.40 -8.44 -22.33
C ASP A 85 13.81 -9.91 -22.38
N ALA A 86 13.37 -10.72 -21.40
CA ALA A 86 13.66 -12.15 -21.36
C ALA A 86 12.95 -12.92 -22.49
N ASP A 87 13.46 -14.11 -22.80
CA ASP A 87 12.80 -15.02 -23.73
C ASP A 87 11.44 -15.48 -23.14
N PHE A 88 10.37 -14.89 -23.67
CA PHE A 88 9.02 -15.10 -23.18
C PHE A 88 8.57 -16.57 -23.26
N ASP A 89 8.89 -17.28 -24.34
CA ASP A 89 8.50 -18.68 -24.49
C ASP A 89 9.21 -19.56 -23.46
N ARG A 90 10.49 -19.27 -23.16
CA ARG A 90 11.21 -19.94 -22.06
C ARG A 90 10.61 -19.64 -20.69
N LEU A 91 10.19 -18.39 -20.44
CA LEU A 91 9.53 -18.01 -19.19
C LEU A 91 8.19 -18.76 -19.04
N VAL A 92 7.39 -18.84 -20.11
CA VAL A 92 6.14 -19.62 -20.14
C VAL A 92 6.43 -21.09 -19.87
N ASP A 93 7.42 -21.68 -20.54
CA ASP A 93 7.76 -23.09 -20.36
C ASP A 93 8.24 -23.39 -18.95
N ARG A 94 8.96 -22.46 -18.33
CA ARG A 94 9.41 -22.56 -16.94
C ARG A 94 8.24 -22.57 -15.95
N VAL A 95 7.27 -21.68 -16.12
CA VAL A 95 6.05 -21.67 -15.28
C VAL A 95 5.20 -22.92 -15.54
N ALA A 96 5.05 -23.32 -16.80
CA ALA A 96 4.29 -24.51 -17.18
C ALA A 96 4.92 -25.81 -16.63
N GLN A 97 6.26 -25.86 -16.55
CA GLN A 97 6.97 -26.96 -15.89
C GLN A 97 6.59 -27.05 -14.41
N MET A 98 6.63 -25.92 -13.67
CA MET A 98 6.20 -25.88 -12.27
C MET A 98 4.77 -26.36 -12.10
N MET A 99 3.85 -25.92 -12.97
CA MET A 99 2.45 -26.36 -12.93
C MET A 99 2.29 -27.87 -13.16
N ARG A 100 3.04 -28.46 -14.11
CA ARG A 100 2.99 -29.91 -14.38
C ARG A 100 3.56 -30.75 -13.24
N GLU A 101 4.65 -30.28 -12.62
CA GLU A 101 5.31 -30.98 -11.51
C GLU A 101 4.50 -30.89 -10.22
N PHE A 102 4.01 -29.69 -9.90
CA PHE A 102 3.30 -29.42 -8.66
C PHE A 102 1.79 -29.73 -8.73
N ARG A 103 1.20 -29.72 -9.93
CA ARG A 103 -0.25 -29.92 -10.19
C ARG A 103 -1.15 -29.08 -9.27
N PRO A 104 -1.00 -27.74 -9.27
CA PRO A 104 -1.79 -26.89 -8.38
C PRO A 104 -3.27 -26.90 -8.75
N GLU A 105 -4.15 -26.94 -7.74
CA GLU A 105 -5.59 -26.69 -7.92
C GLU A 105 -5.90 -25.20 -8.18
N THR A 106 -5.05 -24.32 -7.64
CA THR A 106 -5.16 -22.86 -7.83
C THR A 106 -3.79 -22.25 -8.09
N VAL A 107 -3.74 -21.36 -9.07
CA VAL A 107 -2.60 -20.51 -9.43
C VAL A 107 -2.94 -19.06 -9.11
N ILE A 108 -2.03 -18.33 -8.48
CA ILE A 108 -2.14 -16.89 -8.24
C ILE A 108 -1.01 -16.14 -8.94
N SER A 109 -1.34 -15.04 -9.62
CA SER A 109 -0.36 -14.06 -10.15
C SER A 109 -1.01 -12.68 -10.23
N PHE A 110 -0.42 -11.72 -10.94
CA PHE A 110 -1.02 -10.39 -11.15
C PHE A 110 -2.13 -10.39 -12.19
N GLY A 111 -2.93 -9.33 -12.19
CA GLY A 111 -3.74 -8.92 -13.34
C GLY A 111 -2.91 -8.58 -14.58
N PRO A 112 -3.55 -8.36 -15.74
CA PRO A 112 -2.87 -7.99 -16.98
C PRO A 112 -2.18 -6.61 -16.92
N ASP A 113 -2.58 -5.77 -15.98
CA ASP A 113 -1.99 -4.47 -15.68
C ASP A 113 -0.76 -4.56 -14.75
N GLY A 114 -0.46 -5.74 -14.19
CA GLY A 114 0.62 -5.93 -13.23
C GLY A 114 0.38 -5.22 -11.88
N GLY A 115 -0.87 -4.85 -11.56
CA GLY A 115 -1.25 -4.09 -10.37
C GLY A 115 -1.02 -2.58 -10.49
N TYR A 116 0.21 -2.16 -10.79
CA TYR A 116 0.56 -0.73 -10.95
C TYR A 116 1.36 -0.42 -12.23
N GLY A 117 1.46 -1.38 -13.16
CA GLY A 117 2.10 -1.18 -14.47
C GLY A 117 3.58 -1.52 -14.55
N HIS A 118 4.17 -2.15 -13.52
CA HIS A 118 5.58 -2.59 -13.59
C HIS A 118 5.77 -3.58 -14.76
N PRO A 119 6.75 -3.37 -15.66
CA PRO A 119 6.96 -4.24 -16.82
C PRO A 119 7.16 -5.72 -16.47
N ASP A 120 7.91 -6.00 -15.39
CA ASP A 120 8.11 -7.39 -14.93
C ASP A 120 6.80 -8.03 -14.43
N HIS A 121 5.93 -7.29 -13.74
CA HIS A 121 4.65 -7.79 -13.24
C HIS A 121 3.73 -8.15 -14.41
N VAL A 122 3.65 -7.26 -15.41
CA VAL A 122 2.88 -7.50 -16.65
C VAL A 122 3.42 -8.74 -17.37
N THR A 123 4.75 -8.87 -17.45
CA THR A 123 5.41 -9.98 -18.16
C THR A 123 5.19 -11.32 -17.46
N ILE A 124 5.40 -11.40 -16.13
CA ILE A 124 5.19 -12.64 -15.38
C ILE A 124 3.70 -13.03 -15.33
N SER A 125 2.79 -12.04 -15.30
CA SER A 125 1.34 -12.27 -15.41
C SER A 125 0.97 -12.89 -16.76
N ALA A 126 1.47 -12.31 -17.86
CA ALA A 126 1.23 -12.83 -19.20
C ALA A 126 1.82 -14.23 -19.37
N ALA A 127 3.03 -14.47 -18.86
CA ALA A 127 3.68 -15.77 -18.93
C ALA A 127 2.95 -16.83 -18.10
N THR A 128 2.50 -16.48 -16.89
CA THR A 128 1.71 -17.37 -16.02
C THR A 128 0.37 -17.71 -16.64
N THR A 129 -0.32 -16.72 -17.21
CA THR A 129 -1.59 -16.93 -17.93
C THR A 129 -1.41 -17.86 -19.14
N ALA A 130 -0.35 -17.65 -19.93
CA ALA A 130 -0.05 -18.50 -21.08
C ALA A 130 0.33 -19.93 -20.66
N ALA A 131 1.11 -20.08 -19.59
CA ALA A 131 1.47 -21.39 -19.03
C ALA A 131 0.24 -22.16 -18.54
N TRP A 132 -0.63 -21.49 -17.77
CA TRP A 132 -1.87 -22.07 -17.25
C TRP A 132 -2.76 -22.62 -18.37
N ARG A 133 -2.95 -21.84 -19.45
CA ARG A 133 -3.69 -22.27 -20.65
C ARG A 133 -3.06 -23.48 -21.36
N ARG A 134 -1.73 -23.68 -21.25
CA ARG A 134 -1.00 -24.79 -21.89
C ARG A 134 -1.02 -26.08 -21.06
N THR A 135 -1.22 -26.02 -19.74
CA THR A 135 -1.05 -27.18 -18.86
C THR A 135 -2.35 -27.87 -18.48
N ASP A 136 -3.29 -27.15 -17.87
CA ASP A 136 -4.54 -27.73 -17.36
C ASP A 136 -5.55 -26.61 -17.04
N PRO A 137 -6.66 -26.49 -17.79
CA PRO A 137 -7.71 -25.52 -17.50
C PRO A 137 -8.58 -25.89 -16.28
N ALA A 138 -8.40 -27.05 -15.65
CA ALA A 138 -9.12 -27.43 -14.43
C ALA A 138 -8.60 -26.71 -13.18
N ALA A 139 -7.33 -26.29 -13.18
CA ALA A 139 -6.81 -25.43 -12.13
C ALA A 139 -7.43 -24.03 -12.23
N ARG A 140 -7.77 -23.39 -11.11
CA ARG A 140 -8.24 -22.00 -11.11
C ARG A 140 -7.06 -21.05 -11.29
N LEU A 141 -7.23 -19.98 -12.07
CA LEU A 141 -6.26 -18.88 -12.16
C LEU A 141 -6.87 -17.61 -11.55
N LEU A 142 -6.31 -17.19 -10.41
CA LEU A 142 -6.69 -15.97 -9.71
C LEU A 142 -5.63 -14.89 -9.98
N GLN A 143 -6.09 -13.72 -10.39
CA GLN A 143 -5.25 -12.55 -10.62
C GLN A 143 -5.46 -11.55 -9.49
N ALA A 144 -4.39 -11.19 -8.77
CA ALA A 144 -4.46 -10.18 -7.73
C ALA A 144 -5.00 -8.87 -8.31
N HIS A 145 -6.01 -8.33 -7.65
CA HIS A 145 -6.73 -7.12 -8.03
C HIS A 145 -6.67 -6.10 -6.90
N PHE A 146 -6.47 -4.84 -7.27
CA PHE A 146 -6.32 -3.74 -6.33
C PHE A 146 -7.42 -2.71 -6.60
N PRO A 147 -8.64 -2.95 -6.08
CA PRO A 147 -9.76 -2.05 -6.31
C PRO A 147 -9.48 -0.70 -5.66
N ASN A 148 -10.02 0.37 -6.24
CA ASN A 148 -9.90 1.70 -5.65
C ASN A 148 -10.77 1.77 -4.39
N ARG A 149 -10.15 1.81 -3.21
CA ARG A 149 -10.88 1.87 -1.93
C ARG A 149 -10.87 3.28 -1.37
N ASP A 150 -12.02 3.75 -0.91
CA ASP A 150 -12.16 5.02 -0.18
C ASP A 150 -11.61 4.97 1.26
N THR A 151 -10.68 4.04 1.54
CA THR A 151 -10.07 3.90 2.88
C THR A 151 -9.01 4.98 3.06
N LEU A 152 -9.17 5.76 4.13
CA LEU A 152 -8.27 6.84 4.49
C LEU A 152 -7.53 6.50 5.79
N LEU A 153 -6.21 6.30 5.69
CA LEU A 153 -5.33 6.10 6.83
C LEU A 153 -5.41 7.26 7.81
N MET A 154 -5.54 8.50 7.33
CA MET A 154 -5.69 9.67 8.20
C MET A 154 -6.87 9.53 9.16
N ASP A 155 -7.99 8.96 8.72
CA ASP A 155 -9.17 8.76 9.57
C ASP A 155 -8.88 7.71 10.64
N ARG A 156 -8.14 6.66 10.28
CA ARG A 156 -7.79 5.57 11.20
C ARG A 156 -6.76 5.99 12.23
N LEU A 157 -5.73 6.70 11.80
CA LEU A 157 -4.74 7.30 12.68
C LEU A 157 -5.38 8.35 13.59
N ALA A 158 -6.23 9.23 13.07
CA ALA A 158 -6.91 10.24 13.87
C ALA A 158 -7.80 9.59 14.94
N SER A 159 -8.64 8.62 14.55
CA SER A 159 -9.46 7.86 15.48
C SER A 159 -8.61 7.23 16.58
N TRP A 160 -7.57 6.47 16.20
CA TRP A 160 -6.67 5.85 17.17
C TRP A 160 -6.01 6.85 18.11
N LEU A 161 -5.43 7.94 17.60
CA LEU A 161 -4.78 8.97 18.41
C LEU A 161 -5.73 9.56 19.45
N THR A 162 -7.02 9.73 19.12
CA THR A 162 -8.03 10.24 20.07
C THR A 162 -8.47 9.25 21.14
N THR A 163 -8.22 7.96 20.97
CA THR A 163 -8.50 6.93 22.00
C THR A 163 -7.41 6.82 23.06
N ARG A 164 -6.23 7.42 22.81
CA ARG A 164 -5.08 7.33 23.72
C ARG A 164 -5.24 8.30 24.89
N SER A 165 -4.85 7.84 26.08
CA SER A 165 -4.74 8.69 27.27
C SER A 165 -3.40 9.42 27.35
N ASP A 166 -2.37 8.89 26.68
CA ASP A 166 -1.04 9.45 26.57
C ASP A 166 -0.82 10.14 25.22
N ARG A 167 0.20 11.00 25.16
CA ARG A 167 0.60 11.66 23.92
C ARG A 167 1.51 10.74 23.11
N PHE A 168 1.08 10.40 21.91
CA PHE A 168 1.89 9.64 20.99
C PHE A 168 2.91 10.54 20.29
N ALA A 169 4.18 10.13 20.34
CA ALA A 169 5.26 10.66 19.53
C ALA A 169 5.97 9.46 18.88
N GLY A 170 5.88 9.35 17.56
CA GLY A 170 6.53 8.29 16.81
C GLY A 170 8.05 8.43 16.83
N SER A 171 8.78 7.31 16.90
CA SER A 171 10.21 7.30 16.67
C SER A 171 10.55 7.68 15.21
N SER A 172 11.82 7.95 14.93
CA SER A 172 12.26 8.15 13.55
C SER A 172 11.98 6.93 12.66
N ASP A 173 12.09 5.71 13.20
CA ASP A 173 11.78 4.49 12.46
C ASP A 173 10.26 4.38 12.20
N TYR A 174 9.41 4.78 13.15
CA TYR A 174 7.95 4.84 12.95
C TYR A 174 7.58 5.81 11.81
N VAL A 175 8.13 7.02 11.83
CA VAL A 175 7.84 8.03 10.80
C VAL A 175 8.30 7.56 9.43
N HIS A 176 9.48 6.93 9.37
CA HIS A 176 10.01 6.35 8.14
C HIS A 176 9.10 5.23 7.60
N ALA A 177 8.67 4.30 8.45
CA ALA A 177 7.77 3.23 8.06
C ALA A 177 6.40 3.76 7.64
N LEU A 178 5.83 4.74 8.34
CA LEU A 178 4.57 5.36 7.98
C LEU A 178 4.62 6.01 6.60
N LEU A 179 5.69 6.75 6.29
CA LEU A 179 5.91 7.33 4.96
C LEU A 179 5.92 6.26 3.86
N LEU A 180 6.56 5.12 4.12
CA LEU A 180 6.61 4.03 3.16
C LEU A 180 5.27 3.31 3.03
N VAL A 181 4.59 3.01 4.14
CA VAL A 181 3.26 2.40 4.12
C VAL A 181 2.29 3.27 3.35
N VAL A 182 2.23 4.58 3.62
CA VAL A 182 1.35 5.52 2.90
C VAL A 182 1.64 5.46 1.39
N LYS A 183 2.92 5.53 1.00
CA LYS A 183 3.31 5.57 -0.41
C LYS A 183 3.05 4.25 -1.15
N GLU A 184 3.44 3.12 -0.56
CA GLU A 184 3.29 1.80 -1.19
C GLU A 184 1.82 1.37 -1.20
N ALA A 185 1.10 1.56 -0.09
CA ALA A 185 -0.33 1.27 -0.02
C ALA A 185 -1.16 2.19 -0.92
N GLY A 186 -0.77 3.46 -1.10
CA GLY A 186 -1.37 4.36 -2.09
C GLY A 186 -1.10 3.91 -3.53
N THR A 187 0.13 3.47 -3.83
CA THR A 187 0.50 2.94 -5.17
C THR A 187 -0.31 1.69 -5.52
N MET A 188 -0.54 0.82 -4.54
CA MET A 188 -1.39 -0.37 -4.65
C MET A 188 -2.87 -0.12 -4.35
N ARG A 189 -3.32 1.15 -4.23
CA ARG A 189 -4.73 1.54 -4.02
C ARG A 189 -5.42 0.94 -2.78
N TYR A 190 -4.65 0.49 -1.79
CA TYR A 190 -5.16 0.14 -0.47
C TYR A 190 -5.62 1.37 0.32
N LEU A 191 -4.99 2.51 0.07
CA LEU A 191 -5.28 3.80 0.68
C LEU A 191 -5.58 4.84 -0.38
N SER A 192 -6.48 5.77 -0.04
CA SER A 192 -6.86 6.91 -0.88
C SER A 192 -6.39 8.26 -0.33
N ASP A 193 -5.57 8.25 0.72
CA ASP A 193 -4.97 9.48 1.25
C ASP A 193 -4.12 10.16 0.18
N HIS A 194 -4.21 11.49 0.11
CA HIS A 194 -3.21 12.28 -0.57
C HIS A 194 -2.13 12.67 0.43
N GLU A 195 -0.89 12.34 0.11
CA GLU A 195 0.26 12.64 0.94
C GLU A 195 1.11 13.76 0.36
N GLN A 196 1.53 14.70 1.21
CA GLN A 196 2.45 15.76 0.82
C GLN A 196 3.41 16.10 1.95
N VAL A 197 4.70 16.25 1.62
CA VAL A 197 5.66 16.88 2.53
C VAL A 197 5.61 18.39 2.33
N GLN A 198 5.27 19.13 3.39
CA GLN A 198 5.13 20.58 3.36
C GLN A 198 6.06 21.25 4.37
N TRP A 199 6.66 22.36 3.95
CA TRP A 199 7.56 23.18 4.75
C TRP A 199 6.91 24.52 5.11
N TYR A 200 7.11 24.97 6.35
CA TYR A 200 6.59 26.21 6.89
C TYR A 200 7.72 27.01 7.57
N PRO A 201 7.91 28.30 7.23
CA PRO A 201 8.87 29.15 7.92
C PRO A 201 8.37 29.54 9.32
N ALA A 202 9.31 29.90 10.21
CA ALA A 202 9.00 30.37 11.56
C ALA A 202 7.95 31.50 11.57
N GLY A 203 7.01 31.43 12.50
CA GLY A 203 5.88 32.35 12.63
C GLY A 203 4.69 32.05 11.71
N SER A 204 4.78 31.06 10.83
CA SER A 204 3.66 30.68 9.95
C SER A 204 2.56 29.97 10.73
N CYS A 205 1.31 30.38 10.53
CA CYS A 205 0.17 29.62 11.00
C CYS A 205 -0.08 28.45 10.05
N VAL A 206 0.05 27.22 10.57
CA VAL A 206 -0.10 25.98 9.81
C VAL A 206 -1.57 25.60 9.67
N VAL A 207 -2.33 25.73 10.77
CA VAL A 207 -3.80 25.61 10.79
C VAL A 207 -4.38 26.64 11.74
N GLU A 208 -5.56 27.19 11.43
CA GLU A 208 -6.26 28.15 12.30
C GLU A 208 -7.44 27.50 13.03
N GLN A 209 -7.68 27.91 14.28
CA GLN A 209 -8.85 27.53 15.04
C GLN A 209 -10.13 27.91 14.28
N GLY A 210 -11.08 26.98 14.20
CA GLY A 210 -12.36 27.17 13.52
C GLY A 210 -12.35 26.81 12.03
N GLU A 211 -11.20 26.52 11.42
CA GLU A 211 -11.14 26.00 10.05
C GLU A 211 -11.68 24.56 9.96
N ALA A 212 -12.12 24.14 8.77
CA ALA A 212 -12.51 22.75 8.54
C ALA A 212 -11.30 21.83 8.70
N ALA A 213 -11.49 20.67 9.33
CA ALA A 213 -10.41 19.72 9.57
C ALA A 213 -10.41 18.62 8.50
N SER A 214 -9.73 18.88 7.38
CA SER A 214 -9.58 17.94 6.26
C SER A 214 -8.22 17.25 6.18
N GLU A 215 -7.25 17.69 6.98
CA GLU A 215 -5.89 17.12 6.98
C GLU A 215 -5.43 16.67 8.38
N LEU A 216 -4.60 15.63 8.40
CA LEU A 216 -3.81 15.20 9.54
C LEU A 216 -2.34 15.51 9.29
N PHE A 217 -1.65 16.04 10.30
CA PHE A 217 -0.25 16.43 10.19
C PHE A 217 0.63 15.61 11.11
N ILE A 218 1.80 15.23 10.62
CA ILE A 218 2.90 14.63 11.38
C ILE A 218 4.13 15.50 11.23
N ILE A 219 4.74 15.92 12.33
CA ILE A 219 5.94 16.74 12.28
C ILE A 219 7.15 15.83 11.98
N LEU A 220 7.84 16.11 10.88
CA LEU A 220 9.08 15.42 10.47
C LEU A 220 10.32 16.12 11.04
N SER A 221 10.28 17.45 11.12
CA SER A 221 11.37 18.29 11.65
C SER A 221 10.81 19.63 12.11
N GLY A 222 11.47 20.25 13.08
CA GLY A 222 11.07 21.53 13.67
C GLY A 222 10.11 21.41 14.85
N PHE A 223 9.74 22.54 15.44
CA PHE A 223 8.74 22.64 16.50
C PHE A 223 7.63 23.64 16.16
N ALA A 224 6.43 23.39 16.68
CA ALA A 224 5.30 24.28 16.59
C ALA A 224 4.62 24.46 17.95
N GLU A 225 3.91 25.58 18.12
CA GLU A 225 3.11 25.84 19.30
C GLU A 225 1.63 25.77 18.97
N VAL A 226 0.86 25.15 19.86
CA VAL A 226 -0.59 25.02 19.76
C VAL A 226 -1.24 26.07 20.66
N TRP A 227 -2.08 26.92 20.08
CA TRP A 227 -2.70 28.07 20.74
C TRP A 227 -4.21 28.00 20.65
N GLN A 228 -4.91 28.21 21.76
CA GLN A 228 -6.37 28.29 21.78
C GLN A 228 -6.81 29.72 22.03
N ASP A 229 -7.71 30.21 21.18
CA ASP A 229 -8.38 31.49 21.34
C ASP A 229 -9.73 31.27 22.06
N ASP A 230 -10.01 32.08 23.09
CA ASP A 230 -11.25 31.99 23.86
C ASP A 230 -12.45 32.69 23.18
N GLY A 231 -12.25 33.24 21.97
CA GLY A 231 -13.26 33.97 21.22
C GLY A 231 -13.50 35.39 21.74
N ARG A 232 -12.74 35.83 22.76
CA ARG A 232 -12.79 37.17 23.37
C ARG A 232 -11.48 37.94 23.15
N GLY A 233 -10.60 37.42 22.29
CA GLY A 233 -9.32 38.04 21.95
C GLY A 233 -8.19 37.69 22.92
N SER A 234 -8.39 36.74 23.82
CA SER A 234 -7.32 36.20 24.67
C SER A 234 -6.88 34.84 24.13
N ARG A 235 -5.56 34.67 24.01
CA ARG A 235 -4.95 33.42 23.54
C ARG A 235 -4.19 32.74 24.65
N ARG A 236 -4.38 31.43 24.76
CA ARG A 236 -3.68 30.56 25.70
C ARG A 236 -2.85 29.55 24.94
N ARG A 237 -1.54 29.51 25.20
CA ARG A 237 -0.67 28.42 24.72
C ARG A 237 -1.06 27.13 25.42
N LEU A 238 -1.43 26.12 24.64
CA LEU A 238 -1.76 24.79 25.16
C LEU A 238 -0.50 23.93 25.31
N ARG A 239 0.36 23.92 24.28
CA ARG A 239 1.56 23.07 24.23
C ARG A 239 2.52 23.48 23.12
N THR A 240 3.71 22.91 23.18
CA THR A 240 4.64 22.78 22.04
C THR A 240 4.55 21.34 21.51
N VAL A 241 4.69 21.17 20.21
CA VAL A 241 4.74 19.88 19.50
C VAL A 241 5.99 19.81 18.63
N GLY A 242 6.58 18.62 18.52
CA GLY A 242 7.83 18.40 17.79
C GLY A 242 7.86 17.12 16.96
N PRO A 243 9.05 16.68 16.50
CA PRO A 243 9.19 15.55 15.60
C PRO A 243 8.52 14.27 16.12
N GLY A 244 7.79 13.58 15.23
CA GLY A 244 7.04 12.37 15.54
C GLY A 244 5.67 12.61 16.17
N GLU A 245 5.37 13.82 16.65
CA GLU A 245 4.03 14.17 17.13
C GLU A 245 3.08 14.56 16.00
N PHE A 246 1.80 14.35 16.27
CA PHE A 246 0.69 14.67 15.38
C PHE A 246 -0.07 15.91 15.84
N PHE A 247 -0.71 16.58 14.89
CA PHE A 247 -1.75 17.56 15.16
C PHE A 247 -2.86 17.53 14.11
N GLY A 248 -4.06 17.95 14.52
CA GLY A 248 -5.25 18.01 13.67
C GLY A 248 -6.19 16.81 13.81
N GLU A 249 -5.77 15.79 14.56
CA GLU A 249 -6.46 14.52 14.81
C GLU A 249 -7.87 14.71 15.40
N LEU A 250 -8.05 15.66 16.32
CA LEU A 250 -9.34 15.91 16.96
C LEU A 250 -10.42 16.38 15.98
N GLY A 251 -10.03 17.23 15.03
CA GLY A 251 -10.94 17.75 14.03
C GLY A 251 -11.30 16.67 13.00
N VAL A 252 -10.32 15.87 12.58
CA VAL A 252 -10.52 14.76 11.63
C VAL A 252 -11.40 13.67 12.22
N ALA A 253 -11.07 13.15 13.41
CA ALA A 253 -11.83 12.07 14.04
C ALA A 253 -13.26 12.48 14.41
N GLY A 254 -13.45 13.74 14.83
CA GLY A 254 -14.76 14.24 15.24
C GLY A 254 -15.60 14.86 14.12
N ASN A 255 -15.05 15.01 12.91
CA ASN A 255 -15.59 15.86 11.85
C ASN A 255 -15.98 17.26 12.37
N ARG A 256 -15.09 17.88 13.15
CA ARG A 256 -15.29 19.18 13.80
C ARG A 256 -14.29 20.21 13.28
N PRO A 257 -14.60 21.52 13.38
CA PRO A 257 -13.61 22.55 13.14
C PRO A 257 -12.38 22.40 14.03
N ARG A 258 -11.22 22.88 13.55
CA ARG A 258 -9.96 22.90 14.31
C ARG A 258 -10.18 23.57 15.67
N SER A 259 -9.68 22.95 16.73
CA SER A 259 -9.89 23.41 18.12
C SER A 259 -8.86 24.44 18.60
N ALA A 260 -7.80 24.66 17.82
CA ALA A 260 -6.65 25.51 18.14
C ALA A 260 -5.90 25.93 16.87
N ASP A 261 -5.20 27.05 16.94
CA ASP A 261 -4.15 27.43 16.00
C ASP A 261 -2.92 26.54 16.22
N VAL A 262 -2.17 26.26 15.15
CA VAL A 262 -0.82 25.68 15.23
C VAL A 262 0.15 26.59 14.50
N VAL A 263 1.13 27.13 15.21
CA VAL A 263 2.07 28.12 14.68
C VAL A 263 3.48 27.54 14.70
N ALA A 264 4.15 27.56 13.56
CA ALA A 264 5.54 27.12 13.45
C ALA A 264 6.44 28.02 14.31
N LEU A 265 7.13 27.43 15.30
CA LEU A 265 8.06 28.16 16.16
C LEU A 265 9.39 28.42 15.43
N GLU A 266 9.78 27.45 14.60
CA GLU A 266 10.96 27.48 13.76
C GLU A 266 10.64 26.92 12.37
N SER A 267 11.65 26.65 11.53
CA SER A 267 11.44 25.95 10.27
C SER A 267 10.84 24.57 10.51
N LEU A 268 9.57 24.41 10.13
CA LEU A 268 8.77 23.22 10.40
C LEU A 268 8.55 22.46 9.09
N THR A 269 8.75 21.14 9.12
CA THR A 269 8.42 20.24 8.01
C THR A 269 7.42 19.21 8.49
N CYS A 270 6.30 19.07 7.78
CA CYS A 270 5.25 18.12 8.10
C CYS A 270 4.98 17.16 6.94
N LEU A 271 4.68 15.91 7.25
CA LEU A 271 3.89 15.05 6.38
C LEU A 271 2.42 15.42 6.60
N VAL A 272 1.73 15.72 5.51
CA VAL A 272 0.31 16.06 5.47
C VAL A 272 -0.42 14.92 4.80
N LEU A 273 -1.41 14.35 5.48
CA LEU A 273 -2.36 13.40 4.91
C LEU A 273 -3.71 14.09 4.75
N SER A 274 -4.31 14.04 3.56
CA SER A 274 -5.58 14.70 3.25
C SER A 274 -6.55 13.80 2.47
N ARG A 275 -7.84 14.10 2.61
CA ARG A 275 -8.94 13.45 1.84
C ARG A 275 -8.86 13.64 0.33
N GLY A 276 -8.22 14.73 -0.12
CA GLY A 276 -8.23 15.15 -1.51
C GLY A 276 -6.95 15.87 -1.87
N ALA A 277 -6.68 15.92 -3.18
CA ALA A 277 -5.51 16.58 -3.70
C ALA A 277 -5.44 18.06 -3.24
N PRO A 278 -4.24 18.60 -3.01
CA PRO A 278 -4.06 20.01 -2.67
C PRO A 278 -4.76 20.89 -3.70
N THR A 279 -5.59 21.84 -3.23
CA THR A 279 -6.24 22.76 -4.18
C THR A 279 -5.18 23.66 -4.81
N LYS A 280 -5.33 23.99 -6.10
CA LYS A 280 -4.43 24.91 -6.82
C LYS A 280 -4.45 26.35 -6.27
N PHE A 281 -5.35 26.64 -5.34
CA PHE A 281 -5.47 27.94 -4.70
C PHE A 281 -4.65 27.93 -3.41
N ALA A 282 -3.61 28.76 -3.35
CA ALA A 282 -3.00 29.12 -2.08
C ALA A 282 -4.01 29.99 -1.30
N GLY A 283 -4.72 29.40 -0.34
CA GLY A 283 -5.74 30.08 0.46
C GLY A 283 -6.96 29.19 0.77
N ARG A 284 -7.93 29.75 1.51
CA ARG A 284 -9.05 29.08 2.18
C ARG A 284 -10.11 28.38 1.28
N GLY A 285 -9.81 28.16 0.00
CA GLY A 285 -10.74 27.58 -0.98
C GLY A 285 -12.10 28.27 -1.02
N ALA A 286 -13.10 27.62 -1.64
CA ALA A 286 -14.47 28.13 -1.67
C ALA A 286 -15.23 28.00 -0.32
N GLY A 287 -14.63 27.32 0.67
CA GLY A 287 -15.22 27.03 1.99
C GLY A 287 -14.85 28.03 3.08
N ALA A 288 -14.04 29.04 2.77
CA ALA A 288 -13.60 30.08 3.70
C ALA A 288 -14.80 30.80 4.35
N ARG A 289 -15.09 30.52 5.63
CA ARG A 289 -16.09 31.27 6.40
C ARG A 289 -15.48 31.81 7.66
N LEU A 290 -15.77 33.07 7.97
CA LEU A 290 -15.59 33.60 9.32
C LEU A 290 -16.59 32.87 10.21
N VAL A 291 -16.12 32.11 11.20
CA VAL A 291 -17.00 31.41 12.13
C VAL A 291 -17.61 32.44 13.09
N GLY A 292 -18.90 32.76 12.89
CA GLY A 292 -19.76 33.35 13.92
C GLY A 292 -20.37 32.26 14.82
N PRO A 293 -20.90 32.60 16.00
CA PRO A 293 -21.37 31.61 16.95
C PRO A 293 -22.65 30.92 16.46
N ALA A 294 -22.63 29.58 16.51
CA ALA A 294 -23.74 28.62 16.37
C ALA A 294 -24.25 28.25 14.96
N SER A 295 -24.03 26.99 14.57
CA SER A 295 -25.07 26.13 13.96
C SER A 295 -24.70 24.64 13.99
N PRO A 296 -25.70 23.75 13.97
CA PRO A 296 -25.70 22.50 14.73
C PRO A 296 -25.22 21.27 13.95
N ALA A 297 -24.87 20.24 14.73
CA ALA A 297 -24.44 18.92 14.28
C ALA A 297 -25.50 18.21 13.43
N LEU A 298 -25.04 17.53 12.37
CA LEU A 298 -25.81 16.55 11.62
C LEU A 298 -25.68 15.19 12.33
N ASN A 299 -26.82 14.67 12.78
CA ASN A 299 -26.92 13.34 13.37
C ASN A 299 -26.92 12.27 12.27
N GLY A 300 -26.17 11.19 12.48
CA GLY A 300 -26.30 9.94 11.75
C GLY A 300 -26.18 8.78 12.73
N ASP A 301 -27.31 8.18 13.09
CA ASP A 301 -27.41 6.88 13.71
C ASP A 301 -27.80 5.87 12.62
N GLU A 302 -27.14 4.73 12.56
CA GLU A 302 -27.74 3.41 12.76
C GLU A 302 -26.69 2.31 12.56
N ALA A 303 -26.57 1.43 13.56
CA ALA A 303 -25.73 0.24 13.57
C ALA A 303 -26.61 -0.98 13.90
N HIS A 304 -26.36 -2.14 13.30
CA HIS A 304 -26.75 -3.48 13.79
C HIS A 304 -26.23 -4.62 12.85
N PRO A 305 -26.20 -5.92 13.24
CA PRO A 305 -25.07 -6.62 13.88
C PRO A 305 -24.62 -7.94 13.18
N ASP A 306 -23.65 -8.62 13.80
CA ASP A 306 -22.80 -9.78 13.39
C ASP A 306 -23.40 -11.09 12.81
N MET A 307 -22.53 -11.83 12.08
CA MET A 307 -22.22 -13.30 12.07
C MET A 307 -22.23 -13.96 10.65
N PRO A 308 -21.56 -15.12 10.39
CA PRO A 308 -20.15 -15.51 10.45
C PRO A 308 -19.56 -16.04 9.09
N LEU A 309 -18.23 -16.21 9.07
CA LEU A 309 -17.26 -16.74 8.06
C LEU A 309 -17.70 -17.78 7.00
N ASP A 310 -17.37 -17.54 5.71
CA ASP A 310 -16.90 -18.53 4.70
C ASP A 310 -16.29 -17.86 3.42
N ALA A 311 -15.67 -18.66 2.54
CA ALA A 311 -14.89 -18.41 1.29
C ALA A 311 -15.11 -17.11 0.47
N PRO A 312 -14.14 -16.66 -0.37
CA PRO A 312 -14.20 -15.34 -1.00
C PRO A 312 -15.42 -15.16 -1.92
N GLU A 313 -16.29 -14.22 -1.53
CA GLU A 313 -17.50 -13.82 -2.25
C GLU A 313 -17.20 -12.70 -3.25
N THR A 314 -18.11 -12.48 -4.21
CA THR A 314 -18.02 -11.36 -5.14
C THR A 314 -18.17 -10.04 -4.38
N SER A 315 -17.23 -9.10 -4.55
CA SER A 315 -17.26 -7.77 -3.95
C SER A 315 -18.58 -7.07 -4.28
N PRO A 316 -19.27 -6.49 -3.28
CA PRO A 316 -20.52 -5.76 -3.50
C PRO A 316 -20.33 -4.50 -4.37
N ASP A 317 -19.11 -3.97 -4.47
CA ASP A 317 -18.81 -2.71 -5.14
C ASP A 317 -18.30 -2.88 -6.59
N GLU A 318 -17.78 -4.07 -6.95
CA GLU A 318 -17.26 -4.36 -8.29
C GLU A 318 -17.62 -5.80 -8.76
N PRO A 319 -18.57 -5.97 -9.70
CA PRO A 319 -19.00 -7.28 -10.17
C PRO A 319 -17.84 -8.12 -10.73
N GLY A 320 -17.66 -9.33 -10.22
CA GLY A 320 -16.63 -10.28 -10.69
C GLY A 320 -15.31 -10.26 -9.92
N VAL A 321 -15.15 -9.36 -8.94
CA VAL A 321 -14.00 -9.36 -8.02
C VAL A 321 -14.30 -10.31 -6.86
N LEU A 322 -13.44 -11.29 -6.60
CA LEU A 322 -13.48 -12.16 -5.42
C LEU A 322 -12.75 -11.49 -4.26
N GLU A 323 -13.37 -11.34 -3.09
CA GLU A 323 -12.75 -10.74 -1.91
C GLU A 323 -12.49 -11.79 -0.82
N SER A 324 -11.24 -11.89 -0.35
CA SER A 324 -10.84 -12.73 0.77
C SER A 324 -10.60 -11.87 2.01
N ASP A 325 -11.45 -12.02 3.03
CA ASP A 325 -11.20 -11.48 4.38
C ASP A 325 -10.13 -12.33 5.06
N VAL A 326 -9.00 -11.71 5.36
CA VAL A 326 -7.80 -12.30 5.98
C VAL A 326 -7.51 -11.69 7.35
N SER A 327 -8.49 -10.99 7.94
CA SER A 327 -8.37 -10.31 9.24
C SER A 327 -7.98 -11.26 10.37
N ASP A 328 -8.40 -12.52 10.30
CA ASP A 328 -8.11 -13.55 11.29
C ASP A 328 -6.66 -14.06 11.27
N VAL A 329 -5.93 -13.81 10.16
CA VAL A 329 -4.50 -14.13 10.00
C VAL A 329 -3.64 -12.87 9.86
N ILE A 330 -4.18 -11.69 10.16
CA ILE A 330 -3.51 -10.41 9.93
C ILE A 330 -2.16 -10.33 10.65
N ALA A 331 -2.07 -10.82 11.88
CA ALA A 331 -0.83 -10.82 12.65
C ALA A 331 0.27 -11.63 11.95
N GLN A 332 -0.10 -12.74 11.30
CA GLN A 332 0.82 -13.58 10.54
C GLN A 332 1.26 -12.90 9.24
N LYS A 333 0.33 -12.24 8.53
CA LYS A 333 0.64 -11.44 7.32
C LYS A 333 1.56 -10.27 7.66
N VAL A 334 1.29 -9.52 8.73
CA VAL A 334 2.13 -8.41 9.20
C VAL A 334 3.51 -8.93 9.59
N ALA A 335 3.59 -10.06 10.31
CA ALA A 335 4.88 -10.66 10.61
C ALA A 335 5.64 -10.98 9.31
N ALA A 336 4.99 -11.52 8.28
CA ALA A 336 5.63 -11.77 6.98
C ALA A 336 6.11 -10.47 6.31
N LEU A 337 5.31 -9.40 6.31
CA LEU A 337 5.71 -8.07 5.82
C LEU A 337 6.98 -7.55 6.52
N CYS A 338 7.05 -7.69 7.85
CA CYS A 338 8.23 -7.29 8.63
C CYS A 338 9.52 -8.09 8.30
N ALA A 339 9.45 -9.10 7.42
CA ALA A 339 10.65 -9.78 6.93
C ALA A 339 11.42 -8.92 5.93
N TYR A 340 10.75 -8.03 5.20
CA TYR A 340 11.31 -7.22 4.13
C TYR A 340 11.92 -5.92 4.62
N ARG A 341 12.96 -6.00 5.47
CA ARG A 341 13.63 -4.82 6.05
C ARG A 341 14.26 -3.92 5.01
N THR A 342 14.66 -4.47 3.86
CA THR A 342 15.20 -3.67 2.75
C THR A 342 14.17 -2.76 2.09
N GLN A 343 12.87 -3.01 2.30
CA GLN A 343 11.77 -2.33 1.60
C GLN A 343 10.75 -1.69 2.53
N LEU A 344 10.38 -2.39 3.59
CA LEU A 344 9.42 -1.95 4.58
C LEU A 344 10.00 -2.21 5.98
N PRO A 345 10.71 -1.24 6.59
CA PRO A 345 11.27 -1.35 7.94
C PRO A 345 10.17 -1.24 9.01
N LEU A 346 9.13 -2.06 8.85
CA LEU A 346 8.01 -2.22 9.75
C LEU A 346 8.39 -3.11 10.93
N GLU A 347 7.86 -2.80 12.11
CA GLU A 347 7.87 -3.68 13.27
C GLU A 347 6.43 -4.08 13.64
N PRO A 348 6.22 -5.27 14.24
CA PRO A 348 4.87 -5.80 14.50
C PRO A 348 3.96 -4.91 15.38
N ASP A 349 4.53 -4.10 16.26
CA ASP A 349 3.84 -3.23 17.22
C ASP A 349 3.87 -1.74 16.82
N MET A 350 4.42 -1.45 15.64
CA MET A 350 4.62 -0.08 15.16
C MET A 350 3.29 0.64 14.88
N PHE A 351 2.27 -0.10 14.41
CA PHE A 351 0.92 0.41 14.21
C PHE A 351 -0.09 -0.35 15.06
N PRO A 352 -1.23 0.26 15.41
CA PRO A 352 -2.32 -0.46 16.05
C PRO A 352 -2.79 -1.61 15.17
N ALA A 353 -3.04 -2.77 15.78
CA ALA A 353 -3.51 -3.95 15.05
C ALA A 353 -4.75 -3.65 14.20
N GLN A 354 -5.70 -2.86 14.71
CA GLN A 354 -6.89 -2.45 13.96
C GLN A 354 -6.55 -1.68 12.68
N VAL A 355 -5.59 -0.76 12.72
CA VAL A 355 -5.15 -0.01 11.53
C VAL A 355 -4.58 -0.97 10.49
N LEU A 356 -3.73 -1.91 10.91
CA LEU A 356 -3.16 -2.91 10.01
C LEU A 356 -4.22 -3.86 9.43
N THR A 357 -5.21 -4.27 10.22
CA THR A 357 -6.35 -5.07 9.75
C THR A 357 -7.16 -4.33 8.71
N GLU A 358 -7.44 -3.04 8.90
CA GLU A 358 -8.24 -2.28 7.95
C GLU A 358 -7.49 -2.02 6.63
N ILE A 359 -6.15 -1.89 6.66
CA ILE A 359 -5.33 -1.72 5.45
C ILE A 359 -5.13 -3.06 4.72
N PHE A 360 -4.69 -4.10 5.44
CA PHE A 360 -4.18 -5.35 4.86
C PHE A 360 -5.10 -6.56 5.05
N GLY A 361 -6.23 -6.41 5.75
CA GLY A 361 -7.13 -7.49 6.13
C GLY A 361 -8.08 -7.96 5.04
N ARG A 362 -8.03 -7.37 3.84
CA ARG A 362 -8.78 -7.84 2.68
C ARG A 362 -7.90 -7.90 1.45
N GLU A 363 -7.98 -9.01 0.72
CA GLU A 363 -7.28 -9.25 -0.54
C GLU A 363 -8.30 -9.53 -1.64
N CYS A 364 -8.09 -8.98 -2.83
CA CYS A 364 -9.05 -9.07 -3.92
C CYS A 364 -8.42 -9.78 -5.12
N PHE A 365 -9.22 -10.57 -5.83
CA PHE A 365 -8.79 -11.34 -6.99
C PHE A 365 -9.82 -11.30 -8.12
N ILE A 366 -9.38 -11.42 -9.36
CA ILE A 366 -10.23 -11.70 -10.52
C ILE A 366 -9.94 -13.12 -10.99
N GLU A 367 -10.96 -13.94 -11.13
CA GLU A 367 -10.80 -15.29 -11.70
C GLU A 367 -10.82 -15.25 -13.22
N VAL A 368 -9.79 -15.81 -13.85
CA VAL A 368 -9.72 -15.90 -15.31
C VAL A 368 -10.64 -17.04 -15.76
N PRO A 369 -11.62 -16.77 -16.66
CA PRO A 369 -12.54 -17.81 -17.11
C PRO A 369 -11.79 -18.88 -17.91
N ALA A 370 -12.10 -20.15 -17.64
CA ALA A 370 -11.65 -21.26 -18.47
C ALA A 370 -12.26 -21.12 -19.87
N ILE A 371 -11.41 -20.95 -20.90
CA ILE A 371 -11.86 -20.91 -22.29
C ILE A 371 -12.24 -22.35 -22.68
N ALA A 372 -13.49 -22.56 -23.10
CA ALA A 372 -13.90 -23.83 -23.71
C ALA A 372 -12.98 -24.12 -24.92
N THR A 373 -12.43 -25.32 -25.00
CA THR A 373 -11.34 -25.76 -25.90
C THR A 373 -11.63 -25.75 -27.40
N ASN A 374 -12.56 -24.91 -27.91
CA ASN A 374 -13.01 -24.90 -29.29
C ASN A 374 -12.56 -23.70 -30.14
N ASP A 375 -11.66 -22.84 -29.67
CA ASP A 375 -11.16 -21.74 -30.52
C ASP A 375 -9.64 -21.59 -30.50
N THR A 376 -8.97 -22.50 -31.22
CA THR A 376 -7.51 -22.49 -31.44
C THR A 376 -7.02 -21.33 -32.33
N ALA A 377 -7.88 -20.41 -32.76
CA ALA A 377 -7.49 -19.32 -33.66
C ALA A 377 -7.04 -18.02 -32.96
N ALA A 378 -7.27 -17.85 -31.66
CA ALA A 378 -7.05 -16.57 -30.97
C ALA A 378 -5.64 -16.41 -30.33
N VAL A 379 -4.87 -17.49 -30.19
CA VAL A 379 -3.61 -17.49 -29.40
C VAL A 379 -2.47 -16.70 -30.04
N HIS A 380 -2.56 -16.32 -31.32
CA HIS A 380 -1.50 -15.59 -32.02
C HIS A 380 -1.65 -14.05 -32.08
N ARG A 381 -2.68 -13.45 -31.47
CA ARG A 381 -2.95 -12.00 -31.62
C ARG A 381 -2.70 -11.12 -30.39
N SER A 382 -2.16 -11.65 -29.29
CA SER A 382 -1.81 -10.86 -28.11
C SER A 382 -0.29 -10.82 -27.87
N ARG A 383 0.46 -10.30 -28.84
CA ARG A 383 1.78 -9.70 -28.54
C ARG A 383 1.52 -8.26 -28.10
N PRO A 384 2.06 -7.77 -26.98
CA PRO A 384 2.04 -6.34 -26.69
C PRO A 384 2.83 -5.62 -27.79
N ALA A 385 2.16 -4.71 -28.50
CA ALA A 385 2.83 -3.83 -29.45
C ALA A 385 3.67 -2.81 -28.67
N HIS A 386 4.99 -2.92 -28.82
CA HIS A 386 6.02 -1.89 -28.64
C HIS A 386 5.83 -0.82 -27.55
N ALA A 387 6.56 -1.01 -26.45
CA ALA A 387 7.13 0.09 -25.68
C ALA A 387 8.28 0.73 -26.49
N ARG A 388 7.95 1.65 -27.39
CA ARG A 388 8.90 2.60 -27.98
C ARG A 388 8.15 3.90 -28.24
N ASP A 389 8.06 4.75 -27.24
CA ASP A 389 7.83 6.19 -27.38
C ASP A 389 8.04 6.89 -26.03
N PHE A 390 9.28 6.83 -25.51
CA PHE A 390 9.78 7.79 -24.51
C PHE A 390 11.28 8.04 -24.77
N ALA A 391 11.57 8.63 -25.93
CA ALA A 391 12.90 9.16 -26.22
C ALA A 391 12.79 10.32 -27.22
N THR A 392 12.41 11.51 -26.73
CA THR A 392 12.85 12.82 -27.26
C THR A 392 12.25 13.95 -26.43
N LEU A 393 12.90 14.31 -25.33
CA LEU A 393 12.90 15.67 -24.76
C LEU A 393 14.28 15.90 -24.14
N GLY A 394 15.28 16.07 -25.01
CA GLY A 394 16.67 16.30 -24.63
C GLY A 394 17.37 17.21 -25.63
N SER A 395 17.21 18.53 -25.45
CA SER A 395 18.08 19.60 -25.97
C SER A 395 17.47 20.93 -25.47
N ALA A 396 18.16 21.92 -24.92
CA ALA A 396 19.57 22.17 -24.73
C ALA A 396 19.70 23.22 -23.60
N VAL A 397 20.73 23.11 -22.76
CA VAL A 397 21.22 24.25 -21.96
C VAL A 397 22.70 24.35 -22.26
N GLU A 398 23.05 25.29 -23.14
CA GLU A 398 24.43 25.72 -23.35
C GLU A 398 24.94 26.42 -22.09
N VAL A 399 26.00 25.87 -21.51
CA VAL A 399 26.82 26.56 -20.51
C VAL A 399 27.85 27.38 -21.28
N ARG A 400 27.71 28.71 -21.26
CA ARG A 400 28.81 29.62 -21.64
C ARG A 400 29.75 29.80 -20.45
N GLN A 401 31.03 29.58 -20.71
CA GLN A 401 32.17 29.89 -19.85
C GLN A 401 32.33 31.40 -19.66
#